data_AF-A0A8T6D0V8-F1
#
_entry.id   AF-A0A8T6D0V8-F1
#
_cell.length_a   1.000
_cell.length_b   1.000
_cell.length_c   1.000
_cell.angle_alpha   90.00
_cell.angle_beta   90.00
_cell.angle_gamma   90.00
#
_symmetry.space_group_name_H-M   'P 1'
#
loop_
_entity.id
_entity.type
_entity.pdbx_description
1 polymer ?
#
loop_
_entity_poly.entity_id
_entity_poly.type
_entity_poly.pdbx_seq_one_letter_code
_entity_poly.pdbx_strand_id
1 'polypeptide(L)'
;MTPDKPPTPRRCRRILEAHHLWCQGCSAVQIARRLGCARSTVYAYLRDFRLHREHILRTVAADRLADQLYLLTYPNAQPEQHQRHIATARELRLLLLNLPAIQQPDRPDSPGISRTVPEHSETDSDSSRQIWTRIRRISSPQQQITQIHSKITLTQRSPDNIARRSERRPR
;
A
#
# COMPACT_ATOMS: atom_id res chain seq x y z
N MET A 1 -15.11 -31.05 -2.79
CA MET A 1 -14.59 -29.70 -3.06
C MET A 1 -13.31 -29.54 -2.27
N THR A 2 -12.15 -29.55 -2.92
CA THR A 2 -10.88 -29.30 -2.23
C THR A 2 -10.84 -27.84 -1.80
N PRO A 3 -10.43 -27.52 -0.56
CA PRO A 3 -10.25 -26.12 -0.16
C PRO A 3 -9.25 -25.46 -1.12
N ASP A 4 -9.65 -24.36 -1.76
CA ASP A 4 -8.81 -23.66 -2.72
C ASP A 4 -7.54 -23.19 -2.01
N LYS A 5 -6.41 -23.77 -2.41
CA LYS A 5 -5.08 -23.45 -1.86
C LYS A 5 -4.79 -21.97 -2.12
N PRO A 6 -4.32 -21.19 -1.13
CA PRO A 6 -4.03 -19.78 -1.32
C PRO A 6 -2.97 -19.58 -2.43
N PRO A 7 -3.08 -18.50 -3.23
CA PRO A 7 -2.14 -18.23 -4.31
C PRO A 7 -0.74 -17.93 -3.78
N THR A 8 0.28 -18.32 -4.54
CA THR A 8 1.68 -18.03 -4.18
C THR A 8 1.96 -16.52 -4.22
N PRO A 9 2.94 -15.98 -3.46
CA PRO A 9 3.23 -14.55 -3.42
C PRO A 9 3.52 -13.92 -4.79
N ARG A 10 4.24 -14.63 -5.67
CA ARG A 10 4.48 -14.18 -7.05
C ARG A 10 3.17 -14.05 -7.85
N ARG A 11 2.24 -14.99 -7.66
CA ARG A 11 0.92 -14.98 -8.30
C ARG A 11 0.03 -13.88 -7.73
N CYS A 12 0.08 -13.60 -6.42
CA CYS A 12 -0.67 -12.52 -5.78
C CYS A 12 -0.44 -11.15 -6.46
N ARG A 13 0.81 -10.85 -6.84
CA ARG A 13 1.14 -9.59 -7.55
C ARG A 13 0.44 -9.50 -8.91
N ARG A 14 0.50 -10.57 -9.71
CA ARG A 14 -0.17 -10.64 -11.03
C ARG A 14 -1.69 -10.59 -10.90
N ILE A 15 -2.26 -11.23 -9.87
CA ILE A 15 -3.70 -11.18 -9.59
C ILE A 15 -4.12 -9.74 -9.25
N LEU A 16 -3.37 -9.06 -8.39
CA LEU A 16 -3.66 -7.67 -8.00
C LEU A 16 -3.53 -6.72 -9.20
N GLU A 17 -2.51 -6.91 -10.04
CA GLU A 17 -2.30 -6.14 -11.26
C GLU A 17 -3.45 -6.31 -12.26
N ALA A 18 -3.88 -7.56 -12.49
CA ALA A 18 -5.05 -7.87 -13.33
C ALA A 18 -6.33 -7.20 -12.79
N HIS A 19 -6.56 -7.27 -11.48
CA HIS A 19 -7.70 -6.62 -10.84
C HIS A 19 -7.64 -5.09 -10.97
N HIS A 20 -6.45 -4.49 -10.80
CA HIS A 20 -6.27 -3.05 -10.96
C HIS A 20 -6.62 -2.59 -12.38
N LEU A 21 -6.10 -3.27 -13.41
CA LEU A 21 -6.43 -2.98 -14.80
C LEU A 21 -7.92 -3.15 -15.10
N TRP A 22 -8.56 -4.16 -14.50
CA TRP A 22 -10.01 -4.35 -14.61
C TRP A 22 -10.79 -3.18 -14.02
N CYS A 23 -10.41 -2.67 -12.84
CA CYS A 23 -11.02 -1.48 -12.24
C CYS A 23 -10.84 -0.21 -13.08
N GLN A 24 -9.82 -0.15 -13.94
CA GLN A 24 -9.64 0.93 -14.92
C GLN A 24 -10.55 0.79 -16.15
N GLY A 25 -11.37 -0.26 -16.24
CA GLY A 25 -12.24 -0.53 -17.38
C GLY A 25 -11.54 -1.26 -18.54
N CYS A 26 -10.34 -1.80 -18.34
CA CYS A 26 -9.68 -2.61 -19.38
C CYS A 26 -10.44 -3.92 -19.63
N SER A 27 -10.58 -4.32 -20.89
CA SER A 27 -11.17 -5.61 -21.23
C SER A 27 -10.23 -6.78 -20.90
N ALA A 28 -10.77 -7.99 -20.70
CA ALA A 28 -9.95 -9.17 -20.40
C ALA A 28 -8.89 -9.45 -21.49
N VAL A 29 -9.17 -9.14 -22.76
CA VAL A 29 -8.22 -9.28 -23.88
C VAL A 29 -7.07 -8.27 -23.76
N GLN A 30 -7.37 -7.03 -23.40
CA GLN A 30 -6.34 -6.00 -23.18
C GLN A 30 -5.45 -6.35 -21.98
N ILE A 31 -6.05 -6.84 -20.89
CA ILE A 31 -5.33 -7.29 -19.70
C ILE A 31 -4.40 -8.46 -20.05
N ALA A 32 -4.91 -9.47 -20.77
CA ALA A 32 -4.14 -10.63 -21.22
C ALA A 32 -2.92 -10.20 -22.05
N ARG A 33 -3.13 -9.27 -23.00
CA ARG A 33 -2.05 -8.71 -23.83
C ARG A 33 -1.01 -7.95 -23.00
N ARG A 34 -1.43 -7.10 -22.05
CA ARG A 34 -0.52 -6.33 -21.18
C ARG A 34 0.29 -7.23 -20.25
N LEU A 35 -0.32 -8.28 -19.71
CA LEU A 35 0.34 -9.20 -18.77
C LEU A 35 1.16 -10.29 -19.48
N GLY A 36 0.99 -10.48 -20.79
CA GLY A 36 1.63 -11.55 -21.54
C GLY A 36 1.09 -12.94 -21.17
N CYS A 37 -0.23 -13.07 -20.97
CA CYS A 37 -0.86 -14.35 -20.61
C CYS A 37 -2.12 -14.64 -21.43
N ALA A 38 -2.68 -15.84 -21.30
CA ALA A 38 -3.92 -16.22 -21.98
C ALA A 38 -5.15 -15.55 -21.36
N ARG A 39 -6.20 -15.34 -22.17
CA ARG A 39 -7.48 -14.73 -21.71
C ARG A 39 -8.13 -15.51 -20.56
N SER A 40 -8.08 -16.85 -20.61
CA SER A 40 -8.58 -17.72 -19.54
C SER A 40 -7.86 -17.48 -18.21
N THR A 41 -6.55 -17.24 -18.24
CA THR A 41 -5.74 -16.93 -17.06
C THR A 41 -6.19 -15.64 -16.38
N VAL A 42 -6.60 -14.63 -17.16
CA VAL A 42 -7.14 -13.38 -16.60
C VAL A 42 -8.41 -13.63 -15.81
N TYR A 43 -9.35 -14.42 -16.34
CA TYR A 43 -10.56 -14.79 -15.60
C TYR A 43 -10.25 -15.57 -14.33
N ALA A 44 -9.27 -16.48 -14.39
CA ALA A 44 -8.79 -17.17 -13.20
C ALA A 44 -8.24 -16.17 -12.16
N TYR A 45 -7.41 -15.20 -12.57
CA TYR A 45 -6.92 -14.17 -11.65
C TYR A 45 -8.04 -13.34 -11.02
N LEU A 46 -9.03 -12.90 -11.80
CA LEU A 46 -10.15 -12.12 -11.27
C LEU A 46 -11.01 -12.93 -10.29
N ARG A 47 -11.20 -14.23 -10.56
CA ARG A 47 -11.86 -15.15 -9.63
C ARG A 47 -11.05 -15.32 -8.35
N ASP A 48 -9.75 -15.61 -8.47
CA ASP A 48 -8.86 -15.81 -7.33
C ASP A 48 -8.76 -14.54 -6.45
N PHE A 49 -8.82 -13.35 -7.06
CA PHE A 49 -8.87 -12.10 -6.29
C PHE A 49 -10.11 -12.01 -5.41
N ARG A 50 -11.28 -12.42 -5.92
CA ARG A 50 -12.53 -12.42 -5.15
C ARG A 50 -12.48 -13.42 -4.01
N LEU A 51 -11.92 -14.60 -4.25
CA LEU A 51 -11.83 -15.69 -3.26
C LEU A 51 -10.78 -15.42 -2.17
N HIS A 52 -9.63 -14.82 -2.53
CA HIS A 52 -8.49 -14.68 -1.63
C HIS A 52 -8.08 -13.23 -1.39
N ARG A 53 -9.02 -12.29 -1.47
CA ARG A 53 -8.78 -10.84 -1.39
C ARG A 53 -7.88 -10.45 -0.22
N GLU A 54 -8.24 -10.87 0.98
CA GLU A 54 -7.52 -10.51 2.21
C GLU A 54 -6.08 -11.05 2.22
N HIS A 55 -5.90 -12.31 1.85
CA HIS A 55 -4.59 -12.95 1.77
C HIS A 55 -3.69 -12.27 0.72
N ILE A 56 -4.23 -11.95 -0.45
CA ILE A 56 -3.51 -11.26 -1.54
C ILE A 56 -3.07 -9.87 -1.07
N LEU A 57 -3.98 -9.10 -0.47
CA LEU A 57 -3.68 -7.74 0.00
C LEU A 57 -2.65 -7.75 1.13
N ARG A 58 -2.80 -8.61 2.15
CA ARG A 58 -1.80 -8.77 3.22
C ARG A 58 -0.44 -9.14 2.64
N THR A 59 -0.41 -10.04 1.67
CA THR A 59 0.84 -10.51 1.06
C THR A 59 1.54 -9.42 0.27
N VAL A 60 0.82 -8.65 -0.54
CA VAL A 60 1.43 -7.55 -1.31
C VAL A 60 1.80 -6.37 -0.41
N ALA A 61 0.99 -6.07 0.62
CA ALA A 61 1.30 -5.02 1.59
C ALA A 61 2.56 -5.35 2.40
N ALA A 62 2.71 -6.58 2.88
CA ALA A 62 3.91 -7.02 3.58
C ALA A 62 5.17 -6.88 2.72
N ASP A 63 5.10 -7.25 1.43
CA ASP A 63 6.21 -7.06 0.49
C ASP A 63 6.56 -5.58 0.31
N ARG A 64 5.55 -4.72 0.12
CA ARG A 64 5.74 -3.26 -0.03
C ARG A 64 6.35 -2.62 1.21
N LEU A 65 5.91 -3.03 2.40
CA LEU A 65 6.46 -2.54 3.66
C LEU A 65 7.91 -2.97 3.84
N ALA A 66 8.25 -4.21 3.50
CA ALA A 66 9.64 -4.69 3.54
C ALA A 66 10.53 -3.84 2.60
N ASP A 67 10.07 -3.58 1.37
CA ASP A 67 10.78 -2.72 0.42
C ASP A 67 10.96 -1.29 0.98
N GLN A 68 9.93 -0.71 1.60
CA GLN A 68 9.98 0.65 2.18
C GLN A 68 10.88 0.76 3.40
N LEU A 69 10.77 -0.19 4.35
CA LEU A 69 11.60 -0.22 5.55
C LEU A 69 13.07 -0.35 5.18
N TYR A 70 13.38 -1.12 4.15
CA TYR A 70 14.74 -1.22 3.64
C TYR A 70 15.26 0.13 3.13
N LEU A 71 14.51 0.83 2.29
CA LEU A 71 14.91 2.15 1.76
C LEU A 71 15.11 3.19 2.86
N LEU A 72 14.30 3.12 3.93
CA LEU A 72 14.44 4.01 5.09
C LEU A 72 15.66 3.67 5.94
N THR A 73 15.99 2.39 6.07
CA THR A 73 17.12 1.93 6.89
C THR A 73 18.46 2.15 6.17
N TYR A 74 18.47 2.09 4.84
CA TYR A 74 19.68 2.21 4.02
C TYR A 74 19.49 3.19 2.85
N PRO A 75 19.43 4.51 3.12
CA PRO A 75 19.14 5.52 2.09
C PRO A 75 20.21 5.60 0.99
N ASN A 76 21.45 5.18 1.26
CA ASN A 76 22.58 5.20 0.31
C ASN A 76 22.96 3.79 -0.17
N ALA A 77 22.07 2.80 -0.04
CA ALA A 77 22.36 1.45 -0.50
C ALA A 77 22.55 1.42 -2.02
N GLN A 78 23.61 0.74 -2.46
CA GLN A 78 23.78 0.42 -3.87
C GLN A 78 22.62 -0.50 -4.34
N PRO A 79 22.15 -0.37 -5.59
CA PRO A 79 21.01 -1.13 -6.09
C PRO A 79 21.19 -2.66 -6.00
N GLU A 80 22.44 -3.15 -6.10
CA GLU A 80 22.74 -4.58 -5.90
C GLU A 80 22.52 -5.02 -4.45
N GLN A 81 22.89 -4.18 -3.47
CA GLN A 81 22.62 -4.47 -2.06
C GLN A 81 21.12 -4.49 -1.82
N HIS A 82 20.38 -3.52 -2.37
CA HIS A 82 18.92 -3.49 -2.28
C HIS A 82 18.27 -4.80 -2.74
N GLN A 83 18.70 -5.35 -3.88
CA GLN A 83 18.18 -6.62 -4.38
C GLN A 83 18.50 -7.80 -3.45
N ARG A 84 19.73 -7.86 -2.90
CA ARG A 84 20.12 -8.91 -1.94
C ARG A 84 19.27 -8.85 -0.68
N HIS A 85 19.08 -7.66 -0.11
CA HIS A 85 18.30 -7.51 1.11
C HIS A 85 16.80 -7.79 0.90
N ILE A 86 16.24 -7.43 -0.27
CA ILE A 86 14.88 -7.83 -0.63
C ILE A 86 14.76 -9.36 -0.70
N ALA A 87 15.75 -10.03 -1.29
CA ALA A 87 15.77 -11.50 -1.34
C ALA A 87 15.81 -12.08 0.08
N THR A 88 16.70 -11.58 0.95
CA THR A 88 16.79 -12.01 2.35
C THR A 88 15.50 -11.75 3.13
N ALA A 89 14.85 -10.58 2.96
CA ALA A 89 13.59 -10.28 3.63
C ALA A 89 12.47 -11.23 3.18
N ARG A 90 12.45 -11.62 1.90
CA ARG A 90 11.50 -12.63 1.39
C ARG A 90 11.77 -14.02 1.97
N GLU A 91 13.03 -14.41 2.10
CA GLU A 91 13.40 -15.67 2.75
C GLU A 91 13.00 -15.69 4.22
N LEU A 92 13.31 -14.63 4.97
CA LEU A 92 12.88 -14.47 6.36
C LEU A 92 11.36 -14.54 6.49
N ARG A 93 10.62 -13.95 5.56
CA ARG A 93 9.16 -14.06 5.53
C ARG A 93 8.70 -15.50 5.33
N LEU A 94 9.31 -16.27 4.42
CA LEU A 94 8.98 -17.68 4.22
C LEU A 94 9.27 -18.51 5.48
N LEU A 95 10.39 -18.22 6.16
CA LEU A 95 10.73 -18.86 7.43
C LEU A 95 9.73 -18.51 8.53
N LEU A 96 9.35 -17.24 8.66
CA LEU A 96 8.35 -16.77 9.63
C LEU A 96 6.96 -17.34 9.39
N LEU A 97 6.58 -17.57 8.13
CA LEU A 97 5.30 -18.21 7.79
C LEU A 97 5.30 -19.72 8.08
N ASN A 98 6.48 -20.35 8.07
CA ASN A 98 6.63 -21.79 8.36
C ASN A 98 6.94 -22.07 9.84
N LEU A 99 7.30 -21.03 10.62
CA LEU A 99 7.41 -21.17 12.06
C LEU A 99 6.02 -21.54 12.60
N PRO A 100 5.91 -22.60 13.43
CA PRO A 100 4.64 -22.89 14.09
C PRO A 100 4.23 -21.61 14.80
N ALA A 101 3.00 -21.15 14.55
CA ALA A 101 2.50 -19.91 15.09
C ALA A 101 2.91 -19.87 16.57
N ILE A 102 3.82 -18.96 16.93
CA ILE A 102 4.18 -18.72 18.32
C ILE A 102 2.83 -18.41 18.93
N GLN A 103 2.30 -19.37 19.69
CA GLN A 103 0.96 -19.31 20.25
C GLN A 103 0.87 -17.92 20.83
N GLN A 104 -0.05 -17.10 20.30
CA GLN A 104 -0.29 -15.81 20.94
C GLN A 104 -0.58 -16.18 22.39
N PRO A 105 0.27 -15.77 23.34
CA PRO A 105 0.15 -16.21 24.71
C PRO A 105 -1.29 -15.92 25.09
N ASP A 106 -2.00 -16.97 25.50
CA ASP A 106 -3.44 -16.97 25.77
C ASP A 106 -3.77 -15.61 26.36
N ARG A 107 -4.50 -14.82 25.57
CA ARG A 107 -4.87 -13.45 25.91
C ARG A 107 -5.54 -13.58 27.28
N PRO A 108 -4.88 -13.17 28.38
CA PRO A 108 -5.38 -13.49 29.71
C PRO A 108 -6.73 -12.80 29.78
N ASP A 109 -7.74 -13.60 30.10
CA ASP A 109 -9.16 -13.25 30.13
C ASP A 109 -9.32 -11.78 30.47
N SER A 110 -9.67 -10.96 29.47
CA SER A 110 -10.08 -9.59 29.75
C SER A 110 -11.33 -9.73 30.62
N PRO A 111 -11.26 -9.36 31.92
CA PRO A 111 -12.40 -9.47 32.80
C PRO A 111 -13.52 -8.63 32.20
N GLY A 112 -14.71 -9.24 32.10
CA GLY A 112 -15.85 -8.72 31.38
C GLY A 112 -16.13 -7.25 31.69
N ILE A 113 -15.79 -6.36 30.75
CA ILE A 113 -16.43 -5.07 30.68
C ILE A 113 -17.80 -5.35 30.04
N SER A 114 -18.78 -5.61 30.89
CA SER A 114 -20.20 -5.58 30.55
C SER A 114 -20.52 -4.19 30.00
N ARG A 115 -20.37 -4.03 28.68
CA ARG A 115 -20.92 -2.89 27.96
C ARG A 115 -22.43 -3.06 27.97
N THR A 116 -23.10 -2.36 28.89
CA THR A 116 -24.51 -2.03 28.76
C THR A 116 -24.67 -1.26 27.45
N VAL A 117 -25.38 -1.87 26.51
CA VAL A 117 -25.74 -1.26 25.22
C VAL A 117 -26.89 -0.28 25.50
N PRO A 118 -26.73 1.03 25.24
CA PRO A 118 -27.86 1.92 25.21
C PRO A 118 -28.71 1.58 23.98
N GLU A 119 -29.94 1.17 24.24
CA GLU A 119 -31.05 1.08 23.29
C GLU A 119 -31.21 2.45 22.60
N HIS A 120 -30.70 2.57 21.37
CA HIS A 120 -31.00 3.71 20.51
C HIS A 120 -32.01 3.27 19.47
N SER A 121 -33.21 3.81 19.65
CA SER A 121 -34.40 3.73 18.82
C SER A 121 -34.12 3.98 17.34
N GLU A 122 -34.72 3.12 16.53
CA GLU A 122 -34.84 3.21 15.08
C GLU A 122 -35.52 4.51 14.64
N THR A 123 -34.78 5.41 14.00
CA THR A 123 -35.32 6.30 12.96
C THR A 123 -34.19 6.73 12.01
N ASP A 124 -34.52 6.83 10.73
CA ASP A 124 -33.78 7.46 9.62
C ASP A 124 -32.87 6.59 8.74
N SER A 125 -33.57 5.88 7.85
CA SER A 125 -33.09 5.05 6.74
C SER A 125 -32.61 5.84 5.49
N ASP A 126 -32.13 7.09 5.63
CA ASP A 126 -31.77 7.92 4.44
C ASP A 126 -30.38 8.59 4.49
N SER A 127 -29.62 8.45 5.58
CA SER A 127 -28.35 9.17 5.77
C SER A 127 -27.12 8.46 5.17
N SER A 128 -27.25 7.20 4.72
CA SER A 128 -26.11 6.38 4.26
C SER A 128 -25.65 6.65 2.81
N ARG A 129 -26.41 7.43 2.01
CA ARG A 129 -26.01 7.77 0.63
C ARG A 129 -25.17 9.05 0.52
N GLN A 130 -25.10 9.89 1.55
CA GLN A 130 -24.34 11.16 1.49
C GLN A 130 -22.88 11.07 1.96
N ILE A 131 -22.46 9.98 2.61
CA ILE A 131 -21.10 9.87 3.18
C ILE A 131 -20.05 9.53 2.11
N TRP A 132 -20.41 8.80 1.04
CA TRP A 132 -19.45 8.37 0.02
C TRP A 132 -19.10 9.44 -1.02
N THR A 133 -19.88 10.51 -1.17
CA THR A 133 -19.58 11.60 -2.11
C THR A 133 -18.59 12.62 -1.56
N ARG A 134 -18.33 12.64 -0.24
CA ARG A 134 -17.44 13.64 0.38
C ARG A 134 -15.95 13.27 0.36
N ILE A 135 -15.60 12.00 0.09
CA ILE A 135 -14.20 11.53 0.07
C ILE A 135 -13.49 11.79 -1.28
N ARG A 136 -14.21 12.20 -2.34
CA ARG A 136 -13.60 12.52 -3.66
C ARG A 136 -12.96 13.91 -3.79
N ARG A 137 -12.89 14.70 -2.70
CA ARG A 137 -12.14 15.97 -2.67
C ARG A 137 -10.80 15.91 -1.93
N ILE A 138 -10.24 14.72 -1.75
CA ILE A 138 -8.83 14.59 -1.39
C ILE A 138 -8.06 14.66 -2.70
N SER A 139 -7.37 15.78 -2.94
CA SER A 139 -6.49 15.99 -4.09
C SER A 139 -5.67 14.73 -4.37
N SER A 140 -5.58 14.35 -5.65
CA SER A 140 -4.75 13.24 -6.11
C SER A 140 -3.39 13.30 -5.42
N PRO A 141 -2.85 12.19 -4.87
CA PRO A 141 -1.55 12.20 -4.21
C PRO A 141 -0.43 12.78 -5.10
N GLN A 142 -0.60 12.75 -6.43
CA GLN A 142 0.32 13.43 -7.35
C GLN A 142 0.30 14.96 -7.26
N GLN A 143 -0.85 15.58 -6.94
CA GLN A 143 -0.97 17.03 -6.74
C GLN A 143 -0.32 17.47 -5.42
N GLN A 144 -0.39 16.66 -4.37
CA GLN A 144 0.29 16.95 -3.11
C GLN A 144 1.82 16.93 -3.28
N ILE A 145 2.35 15.97 -4.06
CA ILE A 145 3.78 15.90 -4.36
C ILE A 145 4.26 17.12 -5.15
N THR A 146 3.48 17.59 -6.13
CA THR A 146 3.85 18.80 -6.90
C THR A 146 3.80 20.07 -6.05
N GLN A 147 2.85 20.19 -5.11
CA GLN A 147 2.81 21.32 -4.18
C GLN A 147 3.96 21.32 -3.17
N ILE A 148 4.43 20.15 -2.73
CA ILE A 148 5.59 20.05 -1.84
C ILE A 148 6.87 20.45 -2.60
N HIS A 149 7.03 19.95 -3.82
CA HIS A 149 8.19 20.32 -4.64
C HIS A 149 8.23 21.82 -4.94
N SER A 150 7.11 22.46 -5.30
CA SER A 150 7.10 23.91 -5.58
C SER A 150 7.45 24.77 -4.35
N LYS A 151 7.05 24.35 -3.14
CA LYS A 151 7.44 25.03 -1.88
C LYS A 151 8.93 24.89 -1.58
N ILE A 152 9.53 23.72 -1.84
CA ILE A 152 10.96 23.50 -1.62
C ILE A 152 11.79 24.33 -2.59
N THR A 153 11.42 24.36 -3.88
CA THR A 153 12.16 25.14 -4.89
C THR A 153 12.08 26.65 -4.64
N LEU A 154 10.99 27.14 -4.05
CA LEU A 154 10.85 28.56 -3.69
C LEU A 154 11.78 28.97 -2.53
N THR A 155 12.17 28.02 -1.68
CA THR A 155 13.01 28.30 -0.50
C THR A 155 14.51 28.24 -0.83
N GLN A 156 14.90 27.65 -1.96
CA GLN A 156 16.31 27.54 -2.39
C GLN A 156 16.78 28.65 -3.34
N ARG A 157 15.91 29.58 -3.75
CA ARG A 157 16.34 30.78 -4.48
C ARG A 157 16.70 31.91 -3.51
N SER A 158 18.00 32.00 -3.22
CA SER A 158 18.77 33.22 -2.90
C SER A 158 19.49 33.22 -1.55
N PRO A 159 20.69 32.59 -1.47
CA PRO A 159 21.71 32.93 -0.48
C PRO A 159 22.59 34.14 -0.91
N ASP A 160 22.52 34.59 -2.17
CA ASP A 160 23.48 35.54 -2.75
C ASP A 160 23.30 37.01 -2.34
N ASN A 161 22.29 37.34 -1.51
CA ASN A 161 22.00 38.73 -1.15
C ASN A 161 22.60 39.22 0.18
N ILE A 162 23.38 38.40 0.89
CA ILE A 162 23.99 38.79 2.18
C ILE A 162 25.40 39.41 1.99
N ALA A 163 26.07 39.20 0.85
CA ALA A 163 27.46 39.63 0.66
C ALA A 163 27.66 41.10 0.20
N ARG A 164 26.61 41.88 -0.07
CA ARG A 164 26.75 43.24 -0.66
C ARG A 164 26.50 44.42 0.28
N ARG A 165 26.49 44.22 1.60
CA ARG A 165 26.18 45.30 2.56
C ARG A 165 27.36 45.80 3.41
N SER A 166 28.59 45.31 3.18
CA SER A 166 29.77 45.69 3.98
C SER A 166 30.66 46.79 3.38
N GLU A 167 30.41 47.28 2.16
CA GLU A 167 31.28 48.29 1.52
C GLU A 167 30.62 49.67 1.40
N ARG A 168 30.30 50.33 2.52
CA ARG A 168 30.17 51.80 2.56
C ARG A 168 30.58 52.33 3.94
N ARG A 169 31.87 52.61 4.12
CA ARG A 169 32.34 53.58 5.12
C ARG A 169 32.87 54.82 4.39
N PRO A 170 32.44 56.03 4.76
CA PRO A 170 32.92 57.28 4.18
C PRO A 170 34.30 57.64 4.76
N ARG A 171 35.09 58.37 3.98
CA ARG A 171 36.17 59.22 4.48
C ARG A 171 35.65 60.64 4.59
#